data_AF-A0A397WAR1-F1
#
_entry.id   AF-A0A397WAR1-F1
#
_cell.length_a   1.000
_cell.length_b   1.000
_cell.length_c   1.000
_cell.angle_alpha   90.00
_cell.angle_beta   90.00
_cell.angle_gamma   90.00
#
_symmetry.space_group_name_H-M   'P 1'
#
loop_
_entity.id
_entity.type
_entity.pdbx_description
1 polymer ?
#
loop_
_entity_poly.entity_id
_entity_poly.type
_entity_poly.pdbx_seq_one_letter_code
_entity_poly.pdbx_strand_id
1 'polypeptide(L)'
;MKSTLFIILLFLFMTVEVYSKIIKQIKTMDLVSLPIVITKDKHDPNNYIVKSQWFGFGHSDDEKVTHILTCQENSVKIKHTHQVKNFSDYEAYYEIKVPKDTDIVNCERSMEMFDGEFLGYSTFSFRHKS
;
A
#
# COMPACT_ATOMS: atom_id res chain seq x y z
N MET A 1 -28.17 5.99 -46.09
CA MET A 1 -26.89 5.34 -45.71
C MET A 1 -25.88 6.27 -45.05
N LYS A 2 -25.54 7.46 -45.62
CA LYS A 2 -24.53 8.36 -45.02
C LYS A 2 -24.92 8.93 -43.64
N SER A 3 -26.18 9.31 -43.44
CA SER A 3 -26.67 9.86 -42.16
C SER A 3 -26.75 8.82 -41.04
N THR A 4 -27.16 7.59 -41.36
CA THR A 4 -27.20 6.47 -40.41
C THR A 4 -25.81 6.09 -39.91
N LEU A 5 -24.81 6.12 -40.80
CA LEU A 5 -23.42 5.82 -40.46
C LEU A 5 -22.82 6.89 -39.53
N PHE A 6 -23.16 8.16 -39.75
CA PHE A 6 -22.74 9.27 -38.90
C PHE A 6 -23.32 9.16 -37.48
N ILE A 7 -24.58 8.77 -37.36
CA ILE A 7 -25.24 8.54 -36.06
C ILE A 7 -24.56 7.38 -35.31
N ILE A 8 -24.30 6.26 -35.98
CA ILE A 8 -23.60 5.11 -35.38
C ILE A 8 -22.21 5.50 -34.90
N LEU A 9 -21.48 6.29 -35.70
CA LEU A 9 -20.14 6.77 -35.34
C LEU A 9 -20.17 7.65 -34.09
N LEU A 10 -21.14 8.58 -34.00
CA LEU A 10 -21.33 9.42 -32.82
C LEU A 10 -21.63 8.61 -31.55
N PHE A 11 -22.49 7.58 -31.66
CA PHE A 11 -22.76 6.69 -30.53
C PHE A 11 -21.51 5.92 -30.09
N LEU A 12 -20.70 5.43 -31.04
CA LEU A 12 -19.42 4.78 -30.74
C LEU A 12 -18.47 5.70 -29.98
N PHE A 13 -18.27 6.95 -30.44
CA PHE A 13 -17.42 7.91 -29.74
C PHE A 13 -17.92 8.23 -28.32
N MET A 14 -19.24 8.41 -28.15
CA MET A 14 -19.83 8.64 -26.83
C MET A 14 -19.62 7.45 -25.89
N THR A 15 -19.77 6.22 -26.38
CA THR A 15 -19.53 5.02 -25.55
C THR A 15 -18.07 4.87 -25.14
N VAL A 16 -17.11 5.20 -26.01
CA VAL A 16 -15.67 5.15 -25.71
C VAL A 16 -15.29 6.20 -24.66
N GLU A 17 -15.81 7.44 -24.77
CA GLU A 17 -15.55 8.47 -23.76
C GLU A 17 -16.15 8.14 -22.40
N VAL A 18 -17.38 7.62 -22.36
CA VAL A 18 -18.04 7.19 -21.12
C VAL A 18 -17.28 6.03 -20.49
N TYR A 19 -16.88 5.03 -21.27
CA TYR A 19 -16.09 3.91 -20.79
C TYR A 19 -14.72 4.35 -20.27
N SER A 20 -14.05 5.29 -20.94
CA SER A 20 -12.78 5.86 -20.48
C SER A 20 -12.91 6.61 -19.16
N LYS A 21 -13.99 7.40 -18.98
CA LYS A 21 -14.26 8.10 -17.72
C LYS A 21 -14.55 7.13 -16.57
N ILE A 22 -15.34 6.09 -16.82
CA ILE A 22 -15.66 5.06 -15.82
C ILE A 22 -14.40 4.31 -15.40
N ILE A 23 -13.54 3.87 -16.34
CA ILE A 23 -12.27 3.21 -16.01
C ILE A 23 -11.37 4.13 -15.18
N LYS A 24 -11.26 5.40 -15.54
CA LYS A 24 -10.47 6.38 -14.77
C LYS A 24 -11.01 6.59 -13.37
N GLN A 25 -12.33 6.56 -13.20
CA GLN A 25 -13.00 6.77 -11.92
C GLN A 25 -12.94 5.53 -11.01
N ILE A 26 -12.90 4.32 -11.57
CA ILE A 26 -12.73 3.08 -10.78
C ILE A 26 -11.29 2.95 -10.24
N LYS A 27 -10.28 3.47 -10.96
CA LYS A 27 -8.89 3.51 -10.45
C LYS A 27 -8.70 4.44 -9.24
N THR A 28 -9.66 5.29 -8.93
CA THR A 28 -9.66 6.16 -7.74
C THR A 28 -10.61 5.63 -6.66
N MET A 29 -10.57 4.32 -6.37
CA MET A 29 -10.94 3.92 -5.01
C MET A 29 -9.92 4.57 -4.10
N ASP A 30 -10.36 5.60 -3.37
CA ASP A 30 -9.60 6.21 -2.29
C ASP A 30 -9.13 5.08 -1.37
N LEU A 31 -7.88 4.64 -1.53
CA LEU A 31 -7.21 3.74 -0.60
C LEU A 31 -7.10 4.51 0.71
N VAL A 32 -8.15 4.44 1.51
CA VAL A 32 -8.09 4.84 2.91
C VAL A 32 -6.99 4.00 3.51
N SER A 33 -5.86 4.64 3.79
CA SER A 33 -4.70 3.99 4.36
C SER A 33 -5.12 3.34 5.67
N LEU A 34 -5.19 2.00 5.67
CA LEU A 34 -5.49 1.24 6.87
C LEU A 34 -4.49 1.59 7.97
N PRO A 35 -4.92 1.55 9.25
CA PRO A 35 -4.12 2.01 10.35
C PRO A 35 -2.86 1.17 10.49
N ILE A 36 -1.74 1.85 10.70
CA ILE A 36 -0.47 1.22 11.04
C ILE A 36 -0.45 1.04 12.55
N VAL A 37 -0.23 -0.18 13.02
CA VAL A 37 -0.13 -0.48 14.45
C VAL A 37 1.34 -0.67 14.80
N ILE A 38 1.81 0.15 15.74
CA ILE A 38 3.21 0.16 16.18
C ILE A 38 3.25 -0.30 17.63
N THR A 39 3.88 -1.43 17.88
CA THR A 39 4.00 -2.01 19.22
C THR A 39 5.46 -2.01 19.64
N LYS A 40 5.76 -1.48 20.82
CA LYS A 40 7.10 -1.53 21.40
C LYS A 40 7.35 -2.94 21.97
N ASP A 41 8.51 -3.51 21.69
CA ASP A 41 8.92 -4.78 22.30
C ASP A 41 9.07 -4.59 23.81
N LYS A 42 8.60 -5.58 24.58
CA LYS A 42 8.70 -5.57 26.04
C LYS A 42 10.12 -5.87 26.53
N HIS A 43 10.93 -6.54 25.72
CA HIS A 43 12.26 -7.01 26.10
C HIS A 43 13.40 -6.10 25.60
N ASP A 44 13.23 -5.42 24.46
CA ASP A 44 14.19 -4.44 23.93
C ASP A 44 13.48 -3.09 23.69
N PRO A 45 13.76 -2.05 24.49
CA PRO A 45 13.10 -0.75 24.36
C PRO A 45 13.44 -0.03 23.04
N ASN A 46 14.43 -0.50 22.29
CA ASN A 46 14.80 0.04 20.99
C ASN A 46 14.16 -0.74 19.84
N ASN A 47 13.41 -1.80 20.13
CA ASN A 47 12.80 -2.67 19.15
C ASN A 47 11.28 -2.41 19.08
N TYR A 48 10.76 -2.39 17.86
CA TYR A 48 9.34 -2.19 17.60
C TYR A 48 8.85 -3.18 16.55
N ILE A 49 7.59 -3.60 16.70
CA ILE A 49 6.86 -4.38 15.71
C ILE A 49 5.88 -3.43 15.03
N VAL A 50 6.06 -3.26 13.72
CA VAL A 50 5.15 -2.50 12.86
C VAL A 50 4.28 -3.49 12.11
N LYS A 51 2.97 -3.39 12.35
CA LYS A 51 1.94 -4.12 11.59
C LYS A 51 1.33 -3.17 10.58
N SER A 52 1.47 -3.53 9.30
CA SER A 52 0.82 -2.85 8.18
C SER A 52 -0.31 -3.71 7.65
N GLN A 53 -1.49 -3.11 7.44
CA GLN A 53 -2.65 -3.80 6.89
C GLN A 53 -3.08 -3.15 5.57
N TRP A 54 -3.70 -3.91 4.68
CA TRP A 54 -4.37 -3.39 3.49
C TRP A 54 -5.73 -4.06 3.28
N PHE A 55 -6.54 -3.51 2.39
CA PHE A 55 -7.70 -4.22 1.84
C PHE A 55 -7.23 -4.82 0.52
N GLY A 56 -7.45 -6.12 0.30
CA GLY A 56 -7.22 -6.72 -1.02
C GLY A 56 -7.96 -5.96 -2.13
N PHE A 57 -7.47 -6.08 -3.37
CA PHE A 57 -8.02 -5.34 -4.51
C PHE A 57 -9.21 -6.05 -5.15
N GLY A 58 -9.55 -7.27 -4.69
CA GLY A 58 -10.72 -8.03 -5.15
C GLY A 58 -10.66 -8.46 -6.62
N HIS A 59 -9.51 -8.33 -7.27
CA HIS A 59 -9.17 -8.87 -8.58
C HIS A 59 -9.02 -10.40 -8.56
N SER A 60 -8.43 -10.98 -7.51
CA SER A 60 -8.32 -12.44 -7.37
C SER A 60 -8.00 -12.89 -5.95
N ASP A 61 -8.41 -14.11 -5.61
CA ASP A 61 -8.06 -14.77 -4.33
C ASP A 61 -6.53 -14.96 -4.16
N ASP A 62 -5.75 -14.88 -5.25
CA ASP A 62 -4.30 -15.10 -5.29
C ASP A 62 -3.50 -13.81 -5.59
N GLU A 63 -4.03 -12.63 -5.27
CA GLU A 63 -3.33 -11.35 -5.48
C GLU A 63 -1.96 -11.30 -4.78
N LYS A 64 -0.90 -11.21 -5.58
CA LYS A 64 0.47 -11.04 -5.07
C LYS A 64 0.79 -9.57 -4.91
N VAL A 65 0.70 -9.09 -3.68
CA VAL A 65 1.12 -7.75 -3.26
C VAL A 65 2.43 -7.87 -2.48
N THR A 66 3.42 -7.08 -2.86
CA THR A 66 4.66 -6.87 -2.12
C THR A 66 4.49 -5.64 -1.26
N HIS A 67 4.69 -5.79 0.06
CA HIS A 67 4.70 -4.68 0.99
C HIS A 67 6.14 -4.33 1.37
N ILE A 68 6.49 -3.06 1.25
CA ILE A 68 7.82 -2.54 1.52
C ILE A 68 7.70 -1.51 2.64
N LEU A 69 8.57 -1.62 3.65
CA LEU A 69 8.71 -0.63 4.71
C LEU A 69 10.12 -0.05 4.63
N THR A 70 10.19 1.27 4.56
CA THR A 70 11.45 2.03 4.54
C THR A 70 11.38 3.08 5.63
N CYS A 71 12.49 3.38 6.29
CA CYS A 71 12.58 4.48 7.25
C CYS A 71 13.66 5.45 6.80
N GLN A 72 13.39 6.75 6.93
CA GLN A 72 14.26 7.81 6.39
C GLN A 72 15.64 7.81 7.04
N GLU A 73 15.71 7.36 8.30
CA GLU A 73 16.93 7.34 9.06
C GLU A 73 17.69 6.02 8.80
N ASN A 74 18.81 6.11 8.07
CA ASN A 74 19.61 4.95 7.63
C ASN A 74 20.10 4.04 8.76
N SER A 75 20.09 4.53 10.00
CA SER A 75 20.49 3.80 11.19
C SER A 75 19.36 2.93 11.77
N VAL A 76 18.11 3.16 11.37
CA VAL A 76 16.99 2.28 11.70
C VAL A 76 17.12 1.00 10.90
N LYS A 77 17.31 -0.12 11.60
CA LYS A 77 17.41 -1.43 10.95
C LYS A 77 16.03 -2.04 10.83
N ILE A 78 15.65 -2.37 9.61
CA ILE A 78 14.38 -3.04 9.30
C ILE A 78 14.68 -4.50 9.05
N LYS A 79 14.03 -5.38 9.79
CA LYS A 79 14.06 -6.82 9.58
C LYS A 79 12.65 -7.27 9.24
N HIS A 80 12.50 -7.88 8.08
CA HIS A 80 11.24 -8.54 7.73
C HIS A 80 11.01 -9.67 8.75
N THR A 81 9.91 -9.60 9.50
CA THR A 81 9.53 -10.71 10.36
C THR A 81 8.95 -11.82 9.50
N HIS A 82 9.07 -13.06 9.97
CA HIS A 82 8.52 -14.23 9.31
C HIS A 82 7.02 -14.01 9.11
N GLN A 83 6.60 -13.82 7.85
CA GLN A 83 5.19 -13.60 7.53
C GLN A 83 4.43 -14.88 7.85
N VAL A 84 3.43 -14.79 8.73
CA VAL A 84 2.58 -15.92 9.10
C VAL A 84 1.67 -16.21 7.91
N LYS A 85 2.16 -17.06 7.02
CA LYS A 85 1.48 -17.59 5.83
C LYS A 85 1.07 -16.56 4.76
N ASN A 86 0.92 -17.15 3.58
CA ASN A 86 0.72 -16.55 2.28
C ASN A 86 -0.60 -15.78 2.16
N PHE A 87 -0.49 -14.47 1.97
CA PHE A 87 -1.37 -13.59 1.16
C PHE A 87 -2.85 -13.40 1.56
N SER A 88 -3.45 -14.25 2.40
CA SER A 88 -4.89 -14.17 2.74
C SER A 88 -5.26 -13.16 3.83
N ASP A 89 -4.32 -12.76 4.68
CA ASP A 89 -4.65 -12.05 5.92
C ASP A 89 -4.54 -10.52 5.78
N TYR A 90 -4.12 -10.05 4.60
CA TYR A 90 -3.92 -8.65 4.24
C TYR A 90 -3.10 -7.86 5.26
N GLU A 91 -2.09 -8.50 5.85
CA GLU A 91 -1.22 -7.90 6.84
C GLU A 91 0.24 -8.31 6.68
N ALA A 92 1.15 -7.38 6.98
CA ALA A 92 2.59 -7.57 6.96
C ALA A 92 3.19 -7.03 8.25
N TYR A 93 4.16 -7.76 8.79
CA TYR A 93 4.85 -7.41 10.02
C TYR A 93 6.32 -7.07 9.73
N TYR A 94 6.83 -6.06 10.42
CA TYR A 94 8.22 -5.62 10.36
C TYR A 94 8.75 -5.43 11.76
N GLU A 95 9.93 -5.97 12.02
CA GLU A 95 10.69 -5.65 13.22
C GLU A 95 11.63 -4.49 12.87
N ILE A 96 11.52 -3.38 13.57
CA ILE A 96 12.39 -2.22 13.39
C ILE A 96 13.18 -1.95 14.67
N LYS A 97 14.50 -1.80 14.51
CA LYS A 97 15.41 -1.44 15.58
C LYS A 97 15.84 0.01 15.43
N VAL A 98 15.46 0.82 16.40
CA VAL A 98 15.65 2.26 16.43
C VAL A 98 16.91 2.61 17.26
N PRO A 99 17.79 3.50 16.78
CA PRO A 99 18.90 4.00 17.59
C PRO A 99 18.44 4.78 18.82
N LYS A 100 19.19 4.71 19.91
CA LYS A 100 18.86 5.40 21.18
C LYS A 100 18.74 6.92 21.04
N ASP A 101 19.49 7.51 20.11
CA ASP A 101 19.57 8.96 19.95
C ASP A 101 18.47 9.53 19.04
N THR A 102 17.64 8.67 18.44
CA THR A 102 16.51 9.09 17.59
C THR A 102 15.33 9.52 18.47
N ASP A 103 14.80 10.73 18.32
CA ASP A 103 13.55 11.15 19.00
C ASP A 103 12.31 10.80 18.17
N ILE A 104 12.36 11.04 16.85
CA ILE A 104 11.23 10.81 15.94
C ILE A 104 11.67 9.86 14.84
N VAL A 105 10.94 8.77 14.70
CA VAL A 105 11.12 7.81 13.61
C VAL A 105 10.12 8.14 12.51
N ASN A 106 10.63 8.38 11.29
CA ASN A 106 9.83 8.61 10.09
C ASN A 106 9.99 7.43 9.15
N CYS A 107 8.87 6.81 8.80
CA CYS A 107 8.85 5.68 7.89
C CYS A 107 7.78 5.84 6.81
N GLU A 108 8.00 5.10 5.74
CA GLU A 108 7.20 5.06 4.54
C GLU A 108 6.86 3.61 4.28
N ARG A 109 5.59 3.35 3.99
CA ARG A 109 5.17 2.07 3.42
C ARG A 109 4.76 2.25 1.98
N SER A 110 5.16 1.32 1.13
CA SER A 110 4.66 1.19 -0.23
C SER A 110 4.13 -0.21 -0.49
N MET A 111 3.18 -0.28 -1.41
CA MET A 111 2.57 -1.51 -1.88
C MET A 111 2.70 -1.58 -3.38
N GLU A 112 3.21 -2.71 -3.87
CA GLU A 112 3.45 -2.97 -5.28
C GLU A 112 2.85 -4.33 -5.64
N MET A 113 2.19 -4.44 -6.80
CA MET A 113 1.82 -5.75 -7.33
C MET A 113 3.07 -6.48 -7.86
N PHE A 114 2.98 -7.80 -7.99
CA PHE A 114 4.06 -8.62 -8.55
C PHE A 114 4.47 -8.23 -9.98
N ASP A 115 3.58 -7.62 -10.75
CA ASP A 115 3.86 -7.08 -12.08
C ASP A 115 4.44 -5.65 -12.06
N GLY A 116 4.66 -5.08 -10.88
CA GLY A 116 5.23 -3.76 -10.69
C GLY A 116 4.21 -2.61 -10.74
N GLU A 117 2.90 -2.88 -10.82
CA GLU A 117 1.91 -1.81 -10.66
C GLU A 117 1.98 -1.26 -9.22
N PHE A 118 2.26 0.03 -9.10
CA PHE A 118 2.29 0.73 -7.82
C PHE A 118 0.87 0.94 -7.30
N LEU A 119 0.60 0.44 -6.09
CA LEU A 119 -0.74 0.41 -5.51
C LEU A 119 -0.99 1.51 -4.48
N GLY A 120 0.07 2.07 -3.92
CA GLY A 120 -0.05 3.17 -2.99
C GLY A 120 1.17 3.34 -2.10
N TYR A 121 1.25 4.52 -1.51
CA TYR A 121 2.20 4.86 -0.48
C TYR A 121 1.48 5.52 0.70
N SER A 122 2.06 5.40 1.88
CA SER A 122 1.71 6.26 2.99
C SER A 122 2.91 6.46 3.90
N THR A 123 3.01 7.64 4.49
CA THR A 123 4.05 7.96 5.48
C THR A 123 3.47 7.94 6.89
N PHE A 124 4.32 7.64 7.87
CA PHE A 124 3.95 7.70 9.28
C PHE A 124 5.15 8.04 10.14
N SER A 125 4.87 8.62 11.30
CA SER A 125 5.88 9.04 12.25
C SER A 125 5.46 8.68 13.67
N PHE A 126 6.42 8.31 14.51
CA PHE A 126 6.17 8.09 15.93
C PHE A 126 7.38 8.51 16.77
N ARG A 127 7.10 8.89 18.02
CA ARG A 127 8.14 9.25 18.97
C ARG A 127 8.79 7.98 19.54
N HIS A 128 10.11 7.88 19.42
CA HIS A 128 10.91 6.92 20.14
C HIS A 128 11.12 7.42 21.58
N LYS A 129 10.97 6.51 22.53
CA LYS A 129 11.27 6.77 23.94
C LYS A 129 12.16 5.63 24.38
N SER A 130 13.48 5.84 24.40
CA SER A 130 14.43 4.84 24.90
C SER A 130 14.16 4.48 26.35
#